data_AF-A0A7X8R7T8-F1
#
_entry.id   AF-A0A7X8R7T8-F1
#
_cell.length_a   1.000
_cell.length_b   1.000
_cell.length_c   1.000
_cell.angle_alpha   90.00
_cell.angle_beta   90.00
_cell.angle_gamma   90.00
#
_symmetry.space_group_name_H-M   'P 1'
#
loop_
_entity.id
_entity.type
_entity.pdbx_description
1 polymer ?
#
loop_
_entity_poly.entity_id
_entity_poly.type
_entity_poly.pdbx_seq_one_letter_code
_entity_poly.pdbx_strand_id
1 'polypeptide(L)' 'RQRKDITILDAFGNTACVRVDAADWVDFLQLGKLNGQWQIVNVLWEKRRV' A
#
# COMPACT_ATOMS: atom_id res chain seq x y z
N ARG A 1 -16.30 -9.64 -8.41
CA ARG A 1 -16.21 -8.82 -7.18
C ARG A 1 -14.74 -8.46 -6.99
N GLN A 2 -14.35 -7.19 -7.07
CA GLN A 2 -12.96 -6.80 -6.91
C GLN A 2 -12.58 -6.99 -5.43
N ARG A 3 -11.80 -8.04 -5.12
CA ARG A 3 -11.24 -8.21 -3.78
C ARG A 3 -10.15 -7.15 -3.63
N LYS A 4 -10.33 -6.25 -2.66
CA LYS A 4 -9.34 -5.25 -2.26
C LYS A 4 -9.27 -5.30 -0.75
N ASP A 5 -8.47 -6.21 -0.23
CA ASP A 5 -8.15 -6.22 1.19
C ASP A 5 -6.98 -5.26 1.40
N ILE A 6 -7.11 -4.33 2.34
CA ILE A 6 -6.10 -3.31 2.64
C ILE A 6 -5.61 -3.55 4.06
N THR A 7 -4.30 -3.68 4.22
CA THR A 7 -3.66 -3.89 5.51
C THR A 7 -2.56 -2.85 5.71
N ILE A 8 -2.61 -2.11 6.81
CA ILE A 8 -1.47 -1.30 7.26
C ILE A 8 -0.47 -2.28 7.88
N LEU A 9 0.70 -2.42 7.26
CA LEU A 9 1.75 -3.32 7.73
C LEU A 9 2.52 -2.71 8.91
N ASP A 10 2.81 -1.41 8.81
CA ASP A 10 3.45 -0.62 9.86
C ASP A 10 3.16 0.87 9.67
N ALA A 11 3.22 1.63 10.76
CA ALA A 11 3.14 3.09 10.76
C ALA A 11 4.01 3.67 11.87
N PHE A 12 4.88 4.61 11.51
CA PHE A 12 5.75 5.29 12.46
C PHE A 12 5.79 6.79 12.15
N GLY A 13 5.25 7.60 13.08
CA GLY A 13 5.15 9.05 12.89
C GLY A 13 4.38 9.41 11.60
N ASN A 14 5.07 10.06 10.66
CA ASN A 14 4.51 10.52 9.38
C ASN A 14 4.80 9.56 8.22
N THR A 15 5.14 8.30 8.47
CA THR A 15 5.35 7.28 7.44
C THR A 15 4.45 6.06 7.68
N ALA A 16 4.09 5.35 6.61
CA ALA A 16 3.35 4.10 6.68
C ALA A 16 3.70 3.16 5.54
N CYS A 17 3.69 1.86 5.82
CA CYS A 17 3.77 0.80 4.82
C CYS A 17 2.41 0.11 4.74
N VAL A 18 1.83 0.03 3.54
CA VAL A 18 0.48 -0.52 3.32
C VAL A 18 0.55 -1.61 2.28
N ARG A 19 -0.13 -2.73 2.54
CA ARG A 19 -0.37 -3.79 1.57
C ARG A 19 -1.78 -3.68 1.03
N VAL A 20 -1.92 -3.79 -0.28
CA VAL A 20 -3.21 -3.90 -0.97
C VAL A 20 -3.22 -5.22 -1.72
N ASP A 21 -4.07 -6.14 -1.27
CA ASP A 21 -4.36 -7.38 -1.95
C ASP A 21 -5.47 -7.13 -2.98
N ALA A 22 -5.06 -6.89 -4.23
CA ALA A 22 -5.96 -6.88 -5.37
C ALA A 22 -6.22 -8.32 -5.87
N ALA A 23 -7.10 -8.43 -6.87
CA ALA A 23 -7.46 -9.72 -7.46
C ALA A 23 -6.24 -10.46 -8.04
N ASP A 24 -5.52 -9.81 -8.97
CA ASP A 24 -4.47 -10.48 -9.75
C ASP A 24 -3.05 -10.05 -9.36
N TRP A 25 -2.91 -9.13 -8.39
CA TRP A 25 -1.62 -8.62 -7.93
C TRP A 25 -1.67 -8.18 -6.46
N VAL A 26 -0.52 -7.88 -5.91
CA VAL A 26 -0.36 -7.28 -4.58
C VAL A 26 0.49 -6.02 -4.72
N ASP A 27 -0.02 -4.90 -4.19
CA ASP A 27 0.72 -3.64 -4.11
C ASP A 27 1.24 -3.44 -2.67
N PHE A 28 2.48 -2.97 -2.56
CA PHE A 28 3.10 -2.48 -1.33
C PHE A 28 3.36 -0.98 -1.50
N LEU A 29 2.54 -0.18 -0.83
CA LEU A 29 2.66 1.28 -0.83
C LEU A 29 3.53 1.72 0.33
N GLN A 30 4.45 2.64 0.05
CA GLN A 30 5.16 3.42 1.06
C GLN A 30 4.59 4.83 1.02
N LEU A 31 4.01 5.28 2.13
CA LEU A 31 3.36 6.57 2.25
C LEU A 31 4.16 7.49 3.18
N GLY A 32 4.13 8.78 2.84
CA GLY A 32 4.62 9.87 3.67
C GLY A 32 3.53 10.92 3.87
N LYS A 33 3.38 11.43 5.09
CA LYS A 33 2.47 12.54 5.39
C LYS A 33 3.22 13.86 5.24
N LEU A 34 2.98 14.54 4.12
CA LEU A 34 3.63 15.80 3.75
C LEU A 34 2.57 16.91 3.77
N ASN A 35 2.86 18.02 4.45
CA ASN A 35 1.93 19.15 4.62
C ASN A 35 0.54 18.72 5.15
N GLY A 36 0.53 17.75 6.08
CA GLY A 36 -0.70 17.25 6.69
C GLY A 36 -1.48 16.23 5.84
N GLN A 37 -1.01 15.91 4.62
CA GLN A 37 -1.69 14.99 3.70
C GLN A 37 -0.84 13.75 3.45
N TRP A 38 -1.47 12.57 3.48
CA TRP A 38 -0.82 11.33 3.10
C TRP A 38 -0.64 11.27 1.60
N GLN A 39 0.60 11.01 1.17
CA GLN A 39 0.97 10.87 -0.23
C GLN A 39 1.67 9.53 -0.42
N ILE A 40 1.42 8.90 -1.56
CA ILE A 40 2.14 7.68 -1.98
C ILE A 40 3.50 8.14 -2.49
N VAL A 41 4.56 7.74 -1.79
CA VAL A 41 5.95 8.08 -2.16
C VAL A 41 6.50 7.03 -3.12
N ASN A 42 6.14 5.76 -2.90
CA ASN A 42 6.58 4.65 -3.74
C ASN A 42 5.53 3.53 -3.74
N VAL A 43 5.50 2.75 -4.82
CA VAL A 43 4.71 1.53 -4.95
C VAL A 43 5.58 0.44 -5.55
N LEU A 44 5.73 -0.67 -4.82
CA LEU A 44 6.21 -1.92 -5.38
C LEU A 44 5.02 -2.84 -5.59
N TRP A 45 4.99 -3.57 -6.69
CA TRP A 45 3.89 -4.48 -7.00
C TRP A 45 4.38 -5.76 -7.66
N GLU A 46 3.62 -6.82 -7.50
CA GLU A 46 3.89 -8.11 -8.13
C GLU A 46 2.59 -8.81 -8.50
N LYS A 47 2.56 -9.49 -9.66
CA LYS A 47 1.40 -10.29 -10.05
C LYS A 47 1.35 -11.55 -9.20
N ARG A 48 0.14 -11.98 -8.83
CA ARG A 48 -0.03 -13.35 -8.35
C ARG A 48 0.27 -14.28 -9.52
N ARG A 49 1.35 -15.06 -9.42
CA ARG A 49 1.55 -16.17 -10.34
C ARG A 49 0.45 -17.19 -10.04
N VAL A 50 -0.53 -17.25 -10.94
CA VAL A 50 -1.46 -18.38 -11.06
C VAL A 50 -0.74 -19.58 -11.65
#